data_AF-X5UPN1-F1
#
_entry.id   AF-X5UPN1-F1
#
_cell.length_a   1.000
_cell.length_b   1.000
_cell.length_c   1.000
_cell.angle_alpha   90.00
_cell.angle_beta   90.00
_cell.angle_gamma   90.00
#
_symmetry.space_group_name_H-M   'P 1'
#
loop_
_entity.id
_entity.type
_entity.pdbx_description
1 polymer ?
#
loop_
_entity_poly.entity_id
_entity_poly.type
_entity_poly.pdbx_seq_one_letter_code
_entity_poly.pdbx_strand_id
1 'polypeptide(L)'
;MSAHALNDDERQALIDVIHELMPTNNGFDSTGMIDALKFLGALDDDQEEHAASVKSQIEAVLANRDEPIMVEAAAGLWSAQFDHPYDGAYCQVWNELPSDDRKVLLMMAAQDVDRNSMFSAPLLGEVASCGDPAAGHTIAPWTALPPKKEVMMQDAIRTFEMAHAALARLHFPLPDRSAEAVSPADHALLACGAIVYWLNRDDLSKAERRLNCAAPLATLARHEQGVAAAIIGEFSGAGHLFEESAQRLPGSEPVVTSFAPEFPDEIAAIYRAALEQPTRQTGYFEFFLADELMKKALAKLGQFGNAGDISLLRLWSVHPSYGHVAVQAIKKLEEAPQRQAASGI
;
A
#
# COMPACT_ATOMS: atom_id res chain seq x y z
N MET A 1 -3.35 14.28 25.50
CA MET A 1 -2.52 14.51 26.71
C MET A 1 -1.70 13.26 26.90
N SER A 2 -0.38 13.35 27.07
CA SER A 2 0.48 12.16 27.26
C SER A 2 0.21 11.57 28.64
N ALA A 3 0.04 10.24 28.76
CA ALA A 3 -0.12 9.54 30.04
C ALA A 3 1.06 9.80 31.01
N HIS A 4 2.20 10.27 30.50
CA HIS A 4 3.33 10.73 31.31
C HIS A 4 3.06 12.00 32.15
N ALA A 5 1.88 12.62 32.03
CA ALA A 5 1.47 13.77 32.84
C ALA A 5 0.64 13.40 34.08
N LEU A 6 0.23 12.13 34.24
CA LEU A 6 -0.55 11.65 35.38
C LEU A 6 0.39 11.10 36.46
N ASN A 7 0.06 11.32 37.73
CA ASN A 7 0.70 10.60 38.83
C ASN A 7 0.13 9.18 38.98
N ASP A 8 0.78 8.31 39.75
CA ASP A 8 0.41 6.90 39.88
C ASP A 8 -1.04 6.70 40.38
N ASP A 9 -1.49 7.52 41.33
CA ASP A 9 -2.84 7.45 41.89
C ASP A 9 -3.91 7.88 40.87
N GLU A 10 -3.63 8.93 40.09
CA GLU A 10 -4.49 9.39 38.99
C GLU A 10 -4.57 8.38 37.85
N ARG A 11 -3.44 7.73 37.53
CA ARG A 11 -3.38 6.65 36.54
C ARG A 11 -4.22 5.47 37.00
N GLN A 12 -4.07 5.02 38.24
CA GLN A 12 -4.83 3.88 38.77
C GLN A 12 -6.33 4.18 38.84
N ALA A 13 -6.72 5.38 39.29
CA ALA A 13 -8.13 5.78 39.33
C ALA A 13 -8.77 5.77 37.93
N LEU A 14 -8.02 6.15 36.89
CA LEU A 14 -8.50 6.12 35.51
C LEU A 14 -8.65 4.68 34.97
N ILE A 15 -7.69 3.80 35.30
CA ILE A 15 -7.75 2.37 34.97
C ILE A 15 -9.02 1.74 35.58
N ASP A 16 -9.27 1.98 36.87
CA ASP A 16 -10.42 1.43 37.58
C ASP A 16 -11.75 1.87 36.94
N VAL A 17 -11.87 3.16 36.60
CA VAL A 17 -13.06 3.69 35.91
C VAL A 17 -13.28 3.04 34.55
N ILE A 18 -12.22 2.82 33.76
CA ILE A 18 -12.35 2.16 32.44
C ILE A 18 -12.79 0.70 32.62
N HIS A 19 -12.23 -0.03 33.59
CA HIS A 19 -12.66 -1.40 33.90
C HIS A 19 -14.12 -1.48 34.36
N GLU A 20 -14.60 -0.53 35.16
CA GLU A 20 -16.00 -0.47 35.58
C GLU A 20 -16.96 -0.18 34.43
N LEU A 21 -16.53 0.62 33.44
CA LEU A 21 -17.34 0.99 32.29
C LEU A 21 -17.43 -0.11 31.23
N MET A 22 -16.38 -0.91 31.05
CA MET A 22 -16.29 -1.98 30.03
C MET A 22 -17.52 -2.92 30.00
N PRO A 23 -18.00 -3.49 31.12
CA PRO A 23 -19.17 -4.37 31.14
C PRO A 23 -20.48 -3.70 30.70
N THR A 24 -20.56 -2.38 30.79
CA THR A 24 -21.79 -1.61 30.54
C THR A 24 -21.83 -0.91 29.18
N ASN A 25 -20.73 -0.97 28.41
CA ASN A 25 -20.58 -0.22 27.15
C ASN A 25 -21.29 -0.84 25.94
N ASN A 26 -22.07 -1.93 26.11
CA ASN A 26 -22.84 -2.60 25.04
C ASN A 26 -22.04 -2.87 23.73
N GLY A 27 -20.72 -2.98 23.80
CA GLY A 27 -19.82 -3.20 22.65
C GLY A 27 -19.61 -2.02 21.71
N PHE A 28 -20.07 -0.80 22.03
CA PHE A 28 -19.98 0.34 21.11
C PHE A 28 -18.57 0.94 20.96
N ASP A 29 -17.68 0.74 21.95
CA ASP A 29 -16.29 1.20 21.92
C ASP A 29 -15.38 0.35 22.83
N SER A 30 -15.45 -0.98 22.71
CA SER A 30 -14.56 -1.87 23.47
C SER A 30 -13.10 -1.74 23.04
N THR A 31 -12.85 -1.44 21.76
CA THR A 31 -11.50 -1.26 21.21
C THR A 31 -10.82 -0.02 21.78
N GLY A 32 -11.48 1.15 21.80
CA GLY A 32 -10.91 2.36 22.37
C GLY A 32 -10.66 2.27 23.88
N MET A 33 -11.48 1.50 24.60
CA MET A 33 -11.27 1.21 26.02
C MET A 33 -10.04 0.33 26.26
N ILE A 34 -9.83 -0.70 25.43
CA ILE A 34 -8.63 -1.55 25.50
C ILE A 34 -7.37 -0.72 25.19
N ASP A 35 -7.40 0.10 24.14
CA ASP A 35 -6.28 0.98 23.78
C ASP A 35 -5.95 1.98 24.89
N ALA A 36 -6.97 2.52 25.57
CA ALA A 36 -6.77 3.38 26.73
C ALA A 36 -6.13 2.63 27.91
N LEU A 37 -6.58 1.40 28.21
CA LEU A 37 -5.98 0.56 29.26
C LEU A 37 -4.51 0.23 28.95
N LYS A 38 -4.19 -0.13 27.70
CA LYS A 38 -2.80 -0.32 27.23
C LYS A 38 -1.96 0.93 27.47
N PHE A 39 -2.45 2.09 27.06
CA PHE A 39 -1.71 3.35 27.19
C PHE A 39 -1.45 3.76 28.65
N LEU A 40 -2.26 3.26 29.58
CA LEU A 40 -2.11 3.47 31.01
C LEU A 40 -1.23 2.40 31.70
N GLY A 41 -0.68 1.43 30.96
CA GLY A 41 0.13 0.34 31.50
C GLY A 41 -0.67 -0.66 32.34
N ALA A 42 -2.00 -0.67 32.21
CA ALA A 42 -2.88 -1.54 32.99
C ALA A 42 -2.73 -3.03 32.64
N LEU A 43 -2.12 -3.31 31.48
CA LEU A 43 -1.95 -4.65 30.93
C LEU A 43 -0.48 -5.12 30.95
N ASP A 44 0.44 -4.33 31.52
CA ASP A 44 1.88 -4.59 31.41
C ASP A 44 2.31 -5.88 32.14
N ASP A 45 1.83 -6.09 33.37
CA ASP A 45 2.12 -7.31 34.16
C ASP A 45 1.54 -8.57 33.46
N ASP A 46 0.30 -8.47 32.96
CA ASP A 46 -0.36 -9.53 32.20
C ASP A 46 0.34 -9.80 30.87
N GLN A 47 0.95 -8.78 30.27
CA GLN A 47 1.69 -8.87 29.01
C GLN A 47 3.01 -9.64 29.18
N GLU A 48 3.75 -9.42 30.27
CA GLU A 48 4.97 -10.19 30.58
C GLU A 48 4.65 -11.68 30.77
N GLU A 49 3.56 -12.01 31.46
CA GLU A 49 3.08 -13.38 31.59
C GLU A 49 2.60 -13.96 30.25
N HIS A 50 1.97 -13.13 29.41
CA HIS A 50 1.48 -13.54 28.10
C HIS A 50 2.63 -13.90 27.13
N ALA A 51 3.79 -13.26 27.23
CA ALA A 51 4.95 -13.53 26.38
C ALA A 51 5.39 -15.01 26.42
N ALA A 52 5.31 -15.66 27.59
CA ALA A 52 5.61 -17.09 27.72
C ALA A 52 4.63 -17.97 26.92
N SER A 53 3.34 -17.60 26.90
CA SER A 53 2.32 -18.28 26.10
C SER A 53 2.59 -18.10 24.60
N VAL A 54 2.88 -16.87 24.17
CA VAL A 54 3.21 -16.56 22.77
C VAL A 54 4.43 -17.36 22.31
N LYS A 55 5.49 -17.43 23.13
CA LYS A 55 6.68 -18.22 22.83
C LYS A 55 6.35 -19.70 22.61
N SER A 56 5.53 -20.29 23.50
CA SER A 56 5.08 -21.68 23.37
C SER A 56 4.27 -21.90 22.07
N GLN A 57 3.42 -20.95 21.69
CA GLN A 57 2.67 -21.00 20.43
C GLN A 57 3.61 -20.97 19.22
N ILE A 58 4.59 -20.05 19.21
CA ILE A 58 5.58 -19.96 18.13
C ILE A 58 6.40 -21.24 18.02
N GLU A 59 6.89 -21.78 19.13
CA GLU A 59 7.65 -23.04 19.16
C GLU A 59 6.82 -24.21 18.60
N ALA A 60 5.52 -24.27 18.93
CA ALA A 60 4.61 -25.28 18.41
C ALA A 60 4.38 -25.14 16.89
N VAL A 61 4.23 -23.92 16.37
CA VAL A 61 4.10 -23.66 14.92
C VAL A 61 5.37 -24.08 14.18
N LEU A 62 6.54 -23.71 14.70
CA LEU A 62 7.83 -24.05 14.09
C LEU A 62 8.08 -25.57 14.08
N ALA A 63 7.72 -26.26 15.18
CA ALA A 63 7.90 -27.71 15.31
C ALA A 63 6.99 -28.51 14.36
N ASN A 64 5.81 -27.98 14.03
CA ASN A 64 4.78 -28.68 13.22
C ASN A 64 4.52 -27.97 11.88
N ARG A 65 5.52 -27.27 11.34
CA ARG A 65 5.39 -26.41 10.15
C ARG A 65 4.89 -27.08 8.86
N ASP A 66 4.92 -28.41 8.78
CA ASP A 66 4.43 -29.18 7.64
C ASP A 66 2.90 -29.40 7.69
N GLU A 67 2.25 -29.04 8.80
CA GLU A 67 0.80 -29.14 8.96
C GLU A 67 0.09 -27.88 8.44
N PRO A 68 -0.94 -28.01 7.58
CA PRO A 68 -1.64 -26.85 7.02
C PRO A 68 -2.23 -25.90 8.07
N ILE A 69 -2.70 -26.44 9.21
CA ILE A 69 -3.26 -25.64 10.31
C ILE A 69 -2.22 -24.69 10.94
N MET A 70 -0.93 -25.02 10.85
CA MET A 70 0.14 -24.18 11.39
C MET A 70 0.42 -22.96 10.50
N VAL A 71 0.02 -23.00 9.24
CA VAL A 71 0.09 -21.84 8.33
C VAL A 71 -0.90 -20.77 8.78
N GLU A 72 -2.14 -21.16 9.08
CA GLU A 72 -3.17 -20.27 9.65
C GLU A 72 -2.72 -19.71 11.01
N ALA A 73 -2.13 -20.56 11.87
CA ALA A 73 -1.58 -20.12 13.15
C ALA A 73 -0.45 -19.10 12.98
N ALA A 74 0.44 -19.28 12.00
CA ALA A 74 1.49 -18.30 11.69
C ALA A 74 0.92 -16.95 11.21
N ALA A 75 -0.15 -16.97 10.39
CA ALA A 75 -0.85 -15.75 9.98
C ALA A 75 -1.54 -15.04 11.15
N GLY A 76 -2.10 -15.81 12.09
CA GLY A 76 -2.66 -15.30 13.34
C GLY A 76 -1.60 -14.64 14.23
N LEU A 77 -0.45 -15.30 14.41
CA LEU A 77 0.70 -14.75 15.15
C LEU A 77 1.22 -13.46 14.52
N TRP A 78 1.29 -13.40 13.19
CA TRP A 78 1.67 -12.18 12.48
C TRP A 78 0.70 -11.03 12.77
N SER A 79 -0.60 -11.27 12.60
CA SER A 79 -1.65 -10.26 12.77
C SER A 79 -1.76 -9.78 14.22
N ALA A 80 -1.52 -10.67 15.19
CA ALA A 80 -1.58 -10.36 16.62
C ALA A 80 -0.50 -9.36 17.09
N GLN A 81 0.55 -9.11 16.28
CA GLN A 81 1.50 -8.02 16.53
C GLN A 81 0.89 -6.64 16.33
N PHE A 82 -0.26 -6.53 15.67
CA PHE A 82 -0.90 -5.26 15.34
C PHE A 82 -2.28 -5.10 15.98
N ASP A 83 -3.04 -6.19 16.06
CA ASP A 83 -4.46 -6.15 16.42
C ASP A 83 -4.80 -7.14 17.54
N HIS A 84 -3.99 -7.12 18.61
CA HIS A 84 -4.21 -7.91 19.81
C HIS A 84 -4.07 -7.07 21.08
N PRO A 85 -4.87 -7.30 22.15
CA PRO A 85 -4.73 -6.60 23.43
C PRO A 85 -3.34 -6.72 24.10
N TYR A 86 -2.57 -7.72 23.73
CA TYR A 86 -1.19 -7.95 24.20
C TYR A 86 -0.18 -7.96 23.05
N ASP A 87 -0.44 -7.19 22.00
CA ASP A 87 0.45 -7.00 20.84
C ASP A 87 1.92 -6.75 21.19
N GLY A 88 2.19 -6.04 22.30
CA GLY A 88 3.53 -5.87 22.82
C GLY A 88 4.27 -7.18 23.12
N ALA A 89 3.59 -8.19 23.67
CA ALA A 89 4.17 -9.52 23.89
C ALA A 89 4.47 -10.24 22.57
N TYR A 90 3.58 -10.14 21.58
CA TYR A 90 3.80 -10.72 20.25
C TYR A 90 5.00 -10.05 19.57
N CYS A 91 5.06 -8.72 19.58
CA CYS A 91 6.18 -7.94 19.04
C CYS A 91 7.51 -8.30 19.73
N GLN A 92 7.51 -8.39 21.06
CA GLN A 92 8.71 -8.74 21.82
C GLN A 92 9.22 -10.13 21.40
N VAL A 93 8.39 -11.16 21.53
CA VAL A 93 8.80 -12.54 21.25
C VAL A 93 9.22 -12.68 19.79
N TRP A 94 8.50 -12.06 18.85
CA TRP A 94 8.84 -12.08 17.43
C TRP A 94 10.20 -11.45 17.13
N ASN A 95 10.52 -10.32 17.77
CA ASN A 95 11.79 -9.62 17.57
C ASN A 95 12.99 -10.34 18.20
N GLU A 96 12.75 -11.17 19.23
CA GLU A 96 13.77 -12.00 19.89
C GLU A 96 14.08 -13.30 19.13
N LEU A 97 13.28 -13.66 18.11
CA LEU A 97 13.48 -14.90 17.35
C LEU A 97 14.80 -14.90 16.57
N PRO A 98 15.47 -16.07 16.46
CA PRO A 98 16.53 -16.28 15.50
C PRO A 98 16.07 -15.93 14.08
N SER A 99 16.97 -15.40 13.26
CA SER A 99 16.65 -14.96 11.88
C SER A 99 16.01 -16.06 11.03
N ASP A 100 16.48 -17.30 11.19
CA ASP A 100 16.00 -18.45 10.41
C ASP A 100 14.58 -18.85 10.81
N ASP A 101 14.27 -18.86 12.11
CA ASP A 101 12.94 -19.17 12.62
C ASP A 101 11.94 -18.08 12.24
N ARG A 102 12.34 -16.81 12.37
CA ARG A 102 11.51 -15.67 11.95
C ARG A 102 11.20 -15.74 10.46
N LYS A 103 12.19 -16.07 9.63
CA LYS A 103 12.01 -16.25 8.18
C LYS A 103 11.02 -17.38 7.88
N VAL A 104 11.10 -18.51 8.58
CA VAL A 104 10.13 -19.62 8.40
C VAL A 104 8.72 -19.15 8.73
N LEU A 105 8.51 -18.46 9.86
CA LEU A 105 7.19 -17.93 10.24
C LEU A 105 6.66 -16.91 9.24
N LEU A 106 7.48 -15.98 8.77
CA LEU A 106 7.10 -15.00 7.74
C LEU A 106 6.62 -15.69 6.47
N MET A 107 7.34 -16.70 6.02
CA MET A 107 7.01 -17.47 4.82
C MET A 107 5.73 -18.30 4.98
N MET A 108 5.43 -18.77 6.20
CA MET A 108 4.17 -19.44 6.52
C MET A 108 3.02 -18.43 6.57
N ALA A 109 3.16 -17.33 7.32
CA ALA A 109 2.13 -16.30 7.43
C ALA A 109 1.72 -15.75 6.07
N ALA A 110 2.68 -15.54 5.16
CA ALA A 110 2.42 -15.01 3.82
C ALA A 110 1.69 -15.99 2.87
N GLN A 111 1.42 -17.22 3.30
CA GLN A 111 0.60 -18.16 2.54
C GLN A 111 -0.90 -18.00 2.84
N ASP A 112 -1.27 -17.55 4.04
CA ASP A 112 -2.66 -17.60 4.52
C ASP A 112 -3.20 -16.28 5.11
N VAL A 113 -2.36 -15.27 5.35
CA VAL A 113 -2.86 -13.97 5.83
C VAL A 113 -3.87 -13.38 4.83
N ASP A 114 -4.90 -12.73 5.35
CA ASP A 114 -5.93 -12.09 4.52
C ASP A 114 -5.28 -11.08 3.57
N ARG A 115 -5.45 -11.32 2.27
CA ARG A 115 -4.79 -10.55 1.22
C ARG A 115 -5.17 -9.07 1.20
N ASN A 116 -6.33 -8.75 1.75
CA ASN A 116 -6.88 -7.40 1.79
C ASN A 116 -6.71 -6.72 3.14
N SER A 117 -6.06 -7.39 4.10
CA SER A 117 -5.71 -6.79 5.39
C SER A 117 -4.65 -5.71 5.23
N MET A 118 -4.74 -4.67 6.07
CA MET A 118 -3.73 -3.61 6.16
C MET A 118 -2.35 -4.12 6.61
N PHE A 119 -2.27 -5.35 7.16
CA PHE A 119 -1.04 -5.98 7.62
C PHE A 119 -0.30 -6.77 6.53
N SER A 120 -0.91 -6.93 5.34
CA SER A 120 -0.37 -7.77 4.27
C SER A 120 0.79 -7.11 3.51
N ALA A 121 0.70 -5.82 3.18
CA ALA A 121 1.82 -5.12 2.57
C ALA A 121 3.09 -5.09 3.49
N PRO A 122 2.98 -4.78 4.80
CA PRO A 122 4.11 -4.94 5.72
C PRO A 122 4.70 -6.35 5.75
N LEU A 123 3.85 -7.39 5.76
CA LEU A 123 4.31 -8.78 5.74
C LEU A 123 5.17 -9.09 4.51
N LEU A 124 4.69 -8.69 3.32
CA LEU A 124 5.43 -8.91 2.07
C LEU A 124 6.77 -8.16 2.08
N GLY A 125 6.82 -6.97 2.69
CA GLY A 125 8.06 -6.23 2.93
C GLY A 125 9.05 -7.01 3.79
N GLU A 126 8.60 -7.58 4.91
CA GLU A 126 9.44 -8.40 5.81
C GLU A 126 9.88 -9.74 5.19
N VAL A 127 9.00 -10.39 4.42
CA VAL A 127 9.34 -11.60 3.67
C VAL A 127 10.46 -11.30 2.67
N ALA A 128 10.36 -10.19 1.94
CA ALA A 128 11.37 -9.79 0.98
C ALA A 128 12.67 -9.28 1.63
N SER A 129 12.59 -8.63 2.79
CA SER A 129 13.75 -8.11 3.53
C SER A 129 14.73 -9.22 3.94
N CYS A 130 14.25 -10.46 4.05
CA CYS A 130 15.10 -11.65 4.27
C CYS A 130 16.12 -11.89 3.14
N GLY A 131 15.94 -11.27 1.97
CA GLY A 131 16.90 -11.33 0.85
C GLY A 131 17.04 -12.71 0.21
N ASP A 132 16.15 -13.65 0.52
CA ASP A 132 16.16 -14.99 -0.08
C ASP A 132 15.36 -14.99 -1.40
N PRO A 133 15.99 -15.27 -2.55
CA PRO A 133 15.28 -15.38 -3.83
C PRO A 133 14.14 -16.41 -3.81
N ALA A 134 14.20 -17.44 -2.94
CA ALA A 134 13.12 -18.42 -2.81
C ALA A 134 11.81 -17.78 -2.29
N ALA A 135 11.89 -16.66 -1.56
CA ALA A 135 10.74 -15.88 -1.12
C ALA A 135 9.86 -15.39 -2.28
N GLY A 136 10.44 -15.26 -3.48
CA GLY A 136 9.70 -14.90 -4.69
C GLY A 136 8.56 -15.87 -5.01
N HIS A 137 8.68 -17.16 -4.69
CA HIS A 137 7.58 -18.12 -4.88
C HIS A 137 6.40 -17.86 -3.94
N THR A 138 6.67 -17.42 -2.70
CA THR A 138 5.64 -17.07 -1.72
C THR A 138 4.97 -15.74 -2.06
N ILE A 139 5.71 -14.78 -2.62
CA ILE A 139 5.19 -13.45 -2.99
C ILE A 139 4.47 -13.49 -4.36
N ALA A 140 4.89 -14.34 -5.31
CA ALA A 140 4.32 -14.38 -6.66
C ALA A 140 2.78 -14.49 -6.73
N PRO A 141 2.09 -15.28 -5.89
CA PRO A 141 0.62 -15.30 -5.82
C PRO A 141 -0.02 -13.95 -5.50
N TRP A 142 0.69 -13.02 -4.86
CA TRP A 142 0.21 -11.71 -4.42
C TRP A 142 0.17 -10.66 -5.54
N THR A 143 0.72 -10.99 -6.72
CA THR A 143 0.59 -10.14 -7.91
C THR A 143 -0.71 -10.36 -8.68
N ALA A 144 -1.58 -11.26 -8.21
CA ALA A 144 -2.91 -11.47 -8.78
C ALA A 144 -3.80 -10.24 -8.58
N LEU A 145 -4.77 -10.07 -9.47
CA LEU A 145 -5.72 -8.96 -9.40
C LEU A 145 -6.54 -8.99 -8.09
N PRO A 146 -6.65 -7.87 -7.34
CA PRO A 146 -7.46 -7.81 -6.13
C PRO A 146 -8.95 -7.93 -6.44
N PRO A 147 -9.80 -8.39 -5.51
CA PRO A 147 -11.25 -8.44 -5.72
C PRO A 147 -11.84 -7.07 -6.07
N LYS A 148 -12.78 -7.01 -7.04
CA LYS A 148 -13.44 -5.74 -7.42
C LYS A 148 -14.41 -5.19 -6.37
N LYS A 149 -14.94 -6.10 -5.53
CA LYS A 149 -15.80 -5.80 -4.38
C LYS A 149 -14.97 -5.80 -3.11
N GLU A 150 -14.06 -4.84 -3.02
CA GLU A 150 -13.21 -4.64 -1.85
C GLU A 150 -13.61 -3.37 -1.11
N VAL A 151 -13.72 -3.44 0.21
CA VAL A 151 -14.03 -2.30 1.07
C VAL A 151 -12.74 -1.54 1.39
N MET A 152 -11.64 -2.25 1.63
CA MET A 152 -10.32 -1.71 1.92
C MET A 152 -9.48 -1.56 0.64
N MET A 153 -10.03 -0.85 -0.35
CA MET A 153 -9.43 -0.70 -1.69
C MET A 153 -7.98 -0.20 -1.64
N GLN A 154 -7.69 0.73 -0.71
CA GLN A 154 -6.34 1.27 -0.54
C GLN A 154 -5.34 0.21 -0.10
N ASP A 155 -5.73 -0.69 0.81
CA ASP A 155 -4.84 -1.74 1.32
C ASP A 155 -4.64 -2.84 0.28
N ALA A 156 -5.68 -3.20 -0.48
CA ALA A 156 -5.56 -4.09 -1.62
C ALA A 156 -4.56 -3.56 -2.68
N ILE A 157 -4.61 -2.26 -3.00
CA ILE A 157 -3.66 -1.62 -3.93
C ILE A 157 -2.24 -1.59 -3.34
N ARG A 158 -2.08 -1.28 -2.06
CA ARG A 158 -0.77 -1.30 -1.38
C ARG A 158 -0.15 -2.70 -1.38
N THR A 159 -0.94 -3.72 -1.08
CA THR A 159 -0.48 -5.12 -1.11
C THR A 159 -0.07 -5.52 -2.53
N PHE A 160 -0.88 -5.17 -3.53
CA PHE A 160 -0.57 -5.42 -4.94
C PHE A 160 0.71 -4.71 -5.37
N GLU A 161 0.88 -3.43 -5.02
CA GLU A 161 2.08 -2.64 -5.32
C GLU A 161 3.32 -3.22 -4.63
N MET A 162 3.20 -3.57 -3.35
CA MET A 162 4.29 -4.15 -2.56
C MET A 162 4.74 -5.49 -3.14
N ALA A 163 3.81 -6.36 -3.55
CA ALA A 163 4.15 -7.63 -4.17
C ALA A 163 5.00 -7.43 -5.43
N HIS A 164 4.63 -6.47 -6.29
CA HIS A 164 5.38 -6.16 -7.51
C HIS A 164 6.77 -5.58 -7.20
N ALA A 165 6.87 -4.65 -6.25
CA ALA A 165 8.15 -4.07 -5.84
C ALA A 165 9.07 -5.13 -5.18
N ALA A 166 8.51 -5.98 -4.32
CA ALA A 166 9.22 -7.05 -3.63
C ALA A 166 9.79 -8.08 -4.61
N LEU A 167 9.00 -8.57 -5.57
CA LEU A 167 9.50 -9.47 -6.61
C LEU A 167 10.63 -8.83 -7.42
N ALA A 168 10.50 -7.54 -7.75
CA ALA A 168 11.54 -6.83 -8.47
C ALA A 168 12.85 -6.78 -7.69
N ARG A 169 12.80 -6.48 -6.38
CA ARG A 169 13.98 -6.41 -5.51
C ARG A 169 14.60 -7.76 -5.17
N LEU A 170 13.81 -8.83 -5.25
CA LEU A 170 14.31 -10.21 -5.18
C LEU A 170 14.84 -10.72 -6.54
N HIS A 171 14.79 -9.89 -7.59
CA HIS A 171 15.09 -10.26 -8.98
C HIS A 171 14.30 -11.49 -9.46
N PHE A 172 13.13 -11.72 -8.87
CA PHE A 172 12.29 -12.86 -9.19
C PHE A 172 11.43 -12.54 -10.43
N PRO A 173 11.27 -13.47 -11.39
CA PRO A 173 10.47 -13.21 -12.58
C PRO A 173 9.02 -12.82 -12.23
N LEU A 174 8.53 -11.73 -12.82
CA LEU A 174 7.12 -11.35 -12.71
C LEU A 174 6.23 -12.43 -13.36
N PRO A 175 5.27 -13.03 -12.63
CA PRO A 175 4.34 -14.00 -13.21
C PRO A 175 3.50 -13.37 -14.32
N ASP A 176 3.29 -14.12 -15.41
CA ASP A 176 2.35 -13.70 -16.46
C ASP A 176 0.91 -13.87 -15.96
N ARG A 177 0.24 -12.75 -15.73
CA ARG A 177 -1.15 -12.65 -15.26
C ARG A 177 -2.11 -12.24 -16.36
N SER A 178 -1.67 -12.20 -17.63
CA SER A 178 -2.47 -11.70 -18.75
C SER A 178 -3.79 -12.44 -18.96
N ALA A 179 -3.84 -13.74 -18.63
CA ALA A 179 -5.04 -14.56 -18.72
C ALA A 179 -6.11 -14.23 -17.66
N GLU A 180 -5.75 -13.54 -16.57
CA GLU A 180 -6.70 -13.11 -15.52
C GLU A 180 -7.47 -11.84 -15.92
N ALA A 181 -6.94 -11.07 -16.87
CA ALA A 181 -7.55 -9.82 -17.29
C ALA A 181 -8.68 -10.05 -18.30
N VAL A 182 -9.91 -9.72 -17.90
CA VAL A 182 -11.12 -9.87 -18.72
C VAL A 182 -11.70 -8.52 -19.19
N SER A 183 -11.28 -7.43 -18.56
CA SER A 183 -11.76 -6.08 -18.84
C SER A 183 -10.61 -5.08 -19.02
N PRO A 184 -10.85 -3.91 -19.65
CA PRO A 184 -9.84 -2.86 -19.78
C PRO A 184 -9.26 -2.42 -18.43
N ALA A 185 -10.08 -2.39 -17.38
CA ALA A 185 -9.63 -2.04 -16.03
C ALA A 185 -8.63 -3.06 -15.47
N ASP A 186 -8.84 -4.35 -15.71
CA ASP A 186 -7.92 -5.41 -15.29
C ASP A 186 -6.56 -5.26 -15.98
N HIS A 187 -6.57 -5.02 -17.29
CA HIS A 187 -5.35 -4.78 -18.07
C HIS A 187 -4.60 -3.54 -17.58
N ALA A 188 -5.30 -2.46 -17.26
CA ALA A 188 -4.69 -1.25 -16.75
C ALA A 188 -4.11 -1.42 -15.34
N LEU A 189 -4.76 -2.19 -14.46
CA LEU A 189 -4.23 -2.48 -13.13
C LEU A 189 -2.97 -3.35 -13.19
N LEU A 190 -2.97 -4.41 -14.00
CA LEU A 190 -1.78 -5.22 -14.29
C LEU A 190 -0.65 -4.38 -14.91
N ALA A 191 -0.98 -3.45 -15.81
CA ALA A 191 0.01 -2.55 -16.39
C ALA A 191 0.68 -1.65 -15.33
N CYS A 192 -0.09 -1.12 -14.37
CA CYS A 192 0.48 -0.34 -13.27
C CYS A 192 1.42 -1.19 -12.39
N GLY A 193 1.01 -2.42 -12.05
CA GLY A 193 1.86 -3.36 -11.32
C GLY A 193 3.16 -3.69 -12.06
N ALA A 194 3.08 -3.94 -13.37
CA ALA A 194 4.25 -4.18 -14.21
C ALA A 194 5.20 -2.98 -14.25
N ILE A 195 4.69 -1.75 -14.31
CA ILE A 195 5.53 -0.54 -14.24
C ILE A 195 6.26 -0.47 -12.89
N VAL A 196 5.56 -0.68 -11.79
CA VAL A 196 6.17 -0.70 -10.44
C VAL A 196 7.27 -1.76 -10.36
N TYR A 197 7.02 -2.96 -10.87
CA TYR A 197 8.01 -4.03 -10.94
C TYR A 197 9.26 -3.58 -11.73
N TRP A 198 9.10 -3.10 -12.96
CA TRP A 198 10.24 -2.74 -13.81
C TRP A 198 11.06 -1.57 -13.28
N LEU A 199 10.42 -0.57 -12.68
CA LEU A 199 11.14 0.56 -12.08
C LEU A 199 11.94 0.16 -10.83
N ASN A 200 11.57 -0.92 -10.17
CA ASN A 200 12.24 -1.45 -8.98
C ASN A 200 13.26 -2.57 -9.27
N ARG A 201 13.52 -2.92 -10.54
CA ARG A 201 14.58 -3.87 -10.93
C ARG A 201 15.97 -3.23 -10.82
N ASP A 202 16.51 -3.20 -9.61
CA ASP A 202 17.75 -2.50 -9.30
C ASP A 202 19.03 -3.14 -9.88
N ASP A 203 18.92 -4.36 -10.41
CA ASP A 203 19.94 -5.02 -11.23
C ASP A 203 20.00 -4.48 -12.67
N LEU A 204 18.99 -3.73 -13.12
CA LEU A 204 18.93 -3.13 -14.46
C LEU A 204 19.33 -1.65 -14.44
N SER A 205 19.87 -1.14 -15.55
CA SER A 205 20.08 0.30 -15.72
C SER A 205 18.76 1.05 -15.82
N LYS A 206 18.75 2.34 -15.46
CA LYS A 206 17.55 3.19 -15.57
C LYS A 206 16.95 3.20 -16.98
N ALA A 207 17.79 3.14 -18.02
CA ALA A 207 17.33 3.10 -19.41
C ALA A 207 16.59 1.79 -19.72
N GLU A 208 17.10 0.65 -19.26
CA GLU A 208 16.46 -0.67 -19.42
C GLU A 208 15.15 -0.76 -18.63
N ARG A 209 15.13 -0.25 -17.39
CA ARG A 209 13.90 -0.17 -16.58
C ARG A 209 12.80 0.57 -17.33
N ARG A 210 13.11 1.77 -17.87
CA ARG A 210 12.17 2.56 -18.68
C ARG A 210 11.75 1.86 -19.96
N LEU A 211 12.67 1.21 -20.66
CA LEU A 211 12.38 0.46 -21.88
C LEU A 211 11.36 -0.66 -21.63
N ASN A 212 11.51 -1.38 -20.52
CA ASN A 212 10.58 -2.45 -20.13
C ASN A 212 9.18 -1.93 -19.72
N CYS A 213 9.04 -0.65 -19.38
CA CYS A 213 7.73 -0.03 -19.15
C CYS A 213 6.95 0.30 -20.43
N ALA A 214 7.55 0.19 -21.63
CA ALA A 214 6.92 0.64 -22.87
C ALA A 214 5.58 -0.07 -23.17
N ALA A 215 5.52 -1.40 -23.03
CA ALA A 215 4.28 -2.15 -23.28
C ALA A 215 3.18 -1.88 -22.24
N PRO A 216 3.46 -1.86 -20.92
CA PRO A 216 2.51 -1.38 -19.92
C PRO A 216 2.00 0.05 -20.17
N LEU A 217 2.90 0.98 -20.50
CA LEU A 217 2.52 2.37 -20.82
C LEU A 217 1.62 2.45 -22.06
N ALA A 218 1.89 1.65 -23.09
CA ALA A 218 1.03 1.57 -24.27
C ALA A 218 -0.38 1.04 -23.94
N THR A 219 -0.53 0.19 -22.92
CA THR A 219 -1.84 -0.23 -22.40
C THR A 219 -2.56 0.94 -21.72
N LEU A 220 -1.86 1.72 -20.90
CA LEU A 220 -2.43 2.88 -20.20
C LEU A 220 -2.73 4.06 -21.14
N ALA A 221 -2.04 4.14 -22.29
CA ALA A 221 -2.26 5.16 -23.32
C ALA A 221 -3.55 4.96 -24.14
N ARG A 222 -4.30 3.87 -23.93
CA ARG A 222 -5.59 3.61 -24.59
C ARG A 222 -6.71 4.43 -23.95
N HIS A 223 -6.64 5.74 -24.15
CA HIS A 223 -7.52 6.71 -23.50
C HIS A 223 -9.01 6.48 -23.78
N GLU A 224 -9.34 5.88 -24.92
CA GLU A 224 -10.71 5.53 -25.29
C GLU A 224 -11.39 4.55 -24.33
N GLN A 225 -10.60 3.81 -23.53
CA GLN A 225 -11.12 2.89 -22.51
C GLN A 225 -11.54 3.60 -21.22
N GLY A 226 -11.09 4.83 -20.97
CA GLY A 226 -11.52 5.62 -19.81
C GLY A 226 -11.17 5.07 -18.42
N VAL A 227 -10.23 4.12 -18.30
CA VAL A 227 -9.90 3.46 -17.02
C VAL A 227 -8.57 3.91 -16.41
N ALA A 228 -7.61 4.33 -17.24
CA ALA A 228 -6.22 4.51 -16.82
C ALA A 228 -6.06 5.59 -15.75
N ALA A 229 -6.77 6.72 -15.90
CA ALA A 229 -6.65 7.85 -14.97
C ALA A 229 -7.11 7.50 -13.54
N ALA A 230 -8.20 6.73 -13.41
CA ALA A 230 -8.69 6.23 -12.14
C ALA A 230 -7.67 5.28 -11.50
N ILE A 231 -7.21 4.29 -12.27
CA ILE A 231 -6.31 3.25 -11.78
C ILE A 231 -4.97 3.83 -11.34
N ILE A 232 -4.32 4.66 -12.16
CA ILE A 232 -3.09 5.36 -11.78
C ILE A 232 -3.31 6.22 -10.52
N GLY A 233 -4.53 6.77 -10.39
CA GLY A 233 -4.93 7.51 -9.22
C GLY A 233 -4.83 6.69 -7.93
N GLU A 234 -5.15 5.40 -7.97
CA GLU A 234 -5.07 4.52 -6.79
C GLU A 234 -3.63 4.33 -6.30
N PHE A 235 -2.66 4.20 -7.21
CA PHE A 235 -1.23 4.09 -6.87
C PHE A 235 -0.62 5.39 -6.35
N SER A 236 -1.29 6.54 -6.56
CA SER A 236 -0.81 7.82 -6.04
C SER A 236 -1.07 8.02 -4.53
N GLY A 237 -1.66 7.03 -3.86
CA GLY A 237 -2.11 7.09 -2.46
C GLY A 237 -1.33 6.17 -1.51
N ALA A 238 -0.15 5.68 -1.91
CA ALA A 238 0.74 4.93 -1.02
C ALA A 238 1.03 5.78 0.23
N GLY A 239 0.35 5.48 1.33
CA GLY A 239 0.47 6.21 2.59
C GLY A 239 1.79 5.89 3.29
N HIS A 240 2.05 6.59 4.41
CA HIS A 240 3.29 6.43 5.18
C HIS A 240 3.63 4.97 5.53
N LEU A 241 2.62 4.12 5.81
CA LEU A 241 2.83 2.70 6.11
C LEU A 241 3.45 1.91 4.95
N PHE A 242 3.09 2.25 3.71
CA PHE A 242 3.69 1.64 2.53
C PHE A 242 5.14 2.11 2.36
N GLU A 243 5.39 3.42 2.49
CA GLU A 243 6.74 3.97 2.38
C GLU A 243 7.70 3.39 3.42
N GLU A 244 7.26 3.21 4.66
CA GLU A 244 8.06 2.60 5.72
C GLU A 244 8.36 1.12 5.42
N SER A 245 7.35 0.36 4.99
CA SER A 245 7.53 -1.04 4.63
C SER A 245 8.42 -1.20 3.40
N ALA A 246 8.31 -0.30 2.42
CA ALA A 246 9.10 -0.31 1.21
C ALA A 246 10.59 -0.06 1.49
N GLN A 247 10.92 0.72 2.51
CA GLN A 247 12.32 0.93 2.92
C GLN A 247 13.01 -0.36 3.42
N ARG A 248 12.24 -1.38 3.81
CA ARG A 248 12.77 -2.68 4.24
C ARG A 248 13.10 -3.61 3.06
N LEU A 249 12.64 -3.29 1.85
CA LEU A 249 12.95 -4.12 0.68
C LEU A 249 14.46 -4.12 0.39
N PRO A 250 15.02 -5.24 -0.08
CA PRO A 250 16.44 -5.35 -0.38
C PRO A 250 16.82 -4.43 -1.54
N GLY A 251 18.10 -4.08 -1.62
CA GLY A 251 18.66 -3.23 -2.68
C GLY A 251 19.35 -1.98 -2.17
N SER A 252 20.16 -1.35 -3.03
CA SER A 252 20.93 -0.14 -2.69
C SER A 252 20.24 1.17 -3.07
N GLU A 253 19.24 1.09 -3.95
CA GLU A 253 18.48 2.26 -4.41
C GLU A 253 17.14 2.36 -3.67
N PRO A 254 16.64 3.58 -3.36
CA PRO A 254 15.30 3.77 -2.82
C PRO A 254 14.24 3.08 -3.69
N VAL A 255 13.20 2.54 -3.04
CA VAL A 255 12.06 1.94 -3.73
C VAL A 255 11.26 3.01 -4.45
N VAL A 256 10.92 2.75 -5.71
CA VAL A 256 10.04 3.62 -6.50
C VAL A 256 8.60 3.26 -6.14
N THR A 257 7.96 4.15 -5.38
CA THR A 257 6.56 4.04 -4.92
C THR A 257 5.61 4.92 -5.75
N SER A 258 6.13 5.66 -6.71
CA SER A 258 5.34 6.43 -7.66
C SER A 258 6.06 6.50 -9.00
N PHE A 259 5.40 6.04 -10.06
CA PHE A 259 5.94 6.08 -11.41
C PHE A 259 5.63 7.38 -12.16
N ALA A 260 4.86 8.29 -11.56
CA ALA A 260 4.49 9.54 -12.23
C ALA A 260 5.67 10.48 -12.52
N PRO A 261 6.67 10.63 -11.62
CA PRO A 261 7.88 11.40 -11.92
C PRO A 261 8.74 10.79 -13.05
N GLU A 262 8.67 9.47 -13.26
CA GLU A 262 9.41 8.78 -14.32
C GLU A 262 8.76 9.00 -15.70
N PHE A 263 7.43 9.09 -15.76
CA PHE A 263 6.68 9.21 -17.02
C PHE A 263 5.76 10.44 -17.04
N PRO A 264 6.29 11.66 -16.81
CA PRO A 264 5.45 12.83 -16.57
C PRO A 264 4.57 13.17 -17.78
N ASP A 265 5.07 13.00 -19.01
CA ASP A 265 4.33 13.35 -20.22
C ASP A 265 3.21 12.35 -20.52
N GLU A 266 3.48 11.05 -20.33
CA GLU A 266 2.50 9.98 -20.48
C GLU A 266 1.38 10.12 -19.43
N ILE A 267 1.73 10.42 -18.19
CA ILE A 267 0.76 10.61 -17.10
C ILE A 267 -0.06 11.88 -17.31
N ALA A 268 0.56 12.97 -17.77
CA ALA A 268 -0.16 14.18 -18.15
C ALA A 268 -1.14 13.91 -19.31
N ALA A 269 -0.75 13.13 -20.32
CA ALA A 269 -1.63 12.75 -21.42
C ALA A 269 -2.86 11.96 -20.95
N ILE A 270 -2.69 11.02 -20.02
CA ILE A 270 -3.80 10.25 -19.45
C ILE A 270 -4.79 11.16 -18.70
N TYR A 271 -4.30 12.02 -17.81
CA TYR A 271 -5.18 12.92 -17.06
C TYR A 271 -5.81 14.02 -17.92
N ARG A 272 -5.10 14.50 -18.95
CA ARG A 272 -5.66 15.42 -19.96
C ARG A 272 -6.84 14.76 -20.67
N ALA A 273 -6.67 13.54 -21.19
CA ALA A 273 -7.74 12.82 -21.87
C ALA A 273 -8.94 12.56 -20.95
N ALA A 274 -8.71 12.29 -19.66
CA ALA A 274 -9.79 12.15 -18.68
C ALA A 274 -10.61 13.42 -18.50
N LEU A 275 -9.96 14.59 -18.49
CA LEU A 275 -10.62 15.90 -18.38
C LEU A 275 -11.32 16.33 -19.67
N GLU A 276 -10.83 15.90 -20.84
CA GLU A 276 -11.50 16.11 -22.13
C GLU A 276 -12.75 15.23 -22.28
N GLN A 277 -12.76 14.06 -21.65
CA GLN A 277 -13.83 13.06 -21.77
C GLN A 277 -14.30 12.55 -20.38
N PRO A 278 -14.84 13.44 -19.53
CA PRO A 278 -15.12 13.11 -18.12
C PRO A 278 -16.19 12.02 -17.96
N THR A 279 -17.14 11.92 -18.89
CA THR A 279 -18.25 10.94 -18.83
C THR A 279 -17.85 9.52 -19.23
N ARG A 280 -16.65 9.32 -19.76
CA ARG A 280 -16.11 8.00 -20.13
C ARG A 280 -15.37 7.32 -18.98
N GLN A 281 -15.10 8.05 -17.90
CA GLN A 281 -14.20 7.55 -16.88
C GLN A 281 -14.86 6.48 -16.01
N THR A 282 -14.13 5.40 -15.77
CA THR A 282 -14.53 4.30 -14.87
C THR A 282 -13.32 3.82 -14.06
N GLY A 283 -13.58 3.13 -12.95
CA GLY A 283 -12.54 2.60 -12.06
C GLY A 283 -12.35 1.09 -12.18
N TYR A 284 -11.38 0.58 -11.43
CA TYR A 284 -11.19 -0.87 -11.25
C TYR A 284 -12.21 -1.46 -10.26
N PHE A 285 -12.35 -0.81 -9.10
CA PHE A 285 -13.29 -1.21 -8.06
C PHE A 285 -14.72 -0.79 -8.41
N GLU A 286 -15.70 -1.55 -7.92
CA GLU A 286 -17.12 -1.24 -8.17
C GLU A 286 -17.54 0.10 -7.55
N PHE A 287 -16.95 0.48 -6.42
CA PHE A 287 -17.17 1.77 -5.79
C PHE A 287 -16.23 2.84 -6.37
N PHE A 288 -16.61 3.39 -7.52
CA PHE A 288 -15.86 4.43 -8.21
C PHE A 288 -16.48 5.82 -8.00
N LEU A 289 -15.65 6.79 -7.58
CA LEU A 289 -16.05 8.19 -7.39
C LEU A 289 -15.47 9.08 -8.49
N ALA A 290 -16.26 9.34 -9.53
CA ALA A 290 -15.86 10.19 -10.66
C ALA A 290 -15.41 11.60 -10.22
N ASP A 291 -16.05 12.16 -9.18
CA ASP A 291 -15.73 13.47 -8.64
C ASP A 291 -14.31 13.54 -8.05
N GLU A 292 -13.89 12.49 -7.34
CA GLU A 292 -12.53 12.39 -6.80
C GLU A 292 -11.49 12.23 -7.92
N LEU A 293 -11.83 11.47 -8.97
CA LEU A 293 -11.00 11.39 -10.16
C LEU A 293 -10.81 12.76 -10.81
N MET A 294 -11.87 13.56 -10.99
CA MET A 294 -11.76 14.88 -11.63
C MET A 294 -10.86 15.82 -10.85
N LYS A 295 -11.01 15.88 -9.52
CA LYS A 295 -10.12 16.64 -8.63
C LYS A 295 -8.67 16.19 -8.80
N LYS A 296 -8.43 14.88 -8.78
CA LYS A 296 -7.08 14.30 -8.92
C LYS A 296 -6.50 14.59 -10.31
N ALA A 297 -7.28 14.49 -11.37
CA ALA A 297 -6.86 14.77 -12.74
C ALA A 297 -6.42 16.23 -12.92
N LEU A 298 -7.19 17.19 -12.38
CA LEU A 298 -6.80 18.61 -12.38
C LEU A 298 -5.49 18.84 -11.62
N ALA A 299 -5.36 18.26 -10.42
CA ALA A 299 -4.16 18.40 -9.60
C ALA A 299 -2.92 17.79 -10.27
N LYS A 300 -3.06 16.60 -10.88
CA LYS A 300 -1.98 15.89 -11.58
C LYS A 300 -1.59 16.58 -12.88
N LEU A 301 -2.54 17.14 -13.63
CA LEU A 301 -2.23 17.94 -14.81
C LEU A 301 -1.48 19.23 -14.46
N GLY A 302 -1.81 19.86 -13.32
CA GLY A 302 -1.00 20.98 -12.80
C GLY A 302 0.40 20.59 -12.32
N GLN A 303 0.64 19.32 -11.99
CA GLN A 303 1.93 18.83 -11.53
C GLN A 303 2.83 18.36 -12.69
N PHE A 304 2.27 17.66 -13.66
CA PHE A 304 3.02 16.97 -14.72
C PHE A 304 2.76 17.53 -16.13
N GLY A 305 1.71 18.33 -16.30
CA GLY A 305 1.36 18.96 -17.58
C GLY A 305 2.31 20.09 -17.98
N ASN A 306 1.92 20.79 -19.04
CA ASN A 306 2.69 21.89 -19.63
C ASN A 306 1.78 23.07 -19.99
N ALA A 307 2.37 24.15 -20.54
CA ALA A 307 1.64 25.36 -20.87
C ALA A 307 0.45 25.15 -21.83
N GLY A 308 0.48 24.10 -22.67
CA GLY A 308 -0.63 23.73 -23.55
C GLY A 308 -1.91 23.31 -22.80
N ASP A 309 -1.77 22.86 -21.56
CA ASP A 309 -2.88 22.41 -20.71
C ASP A 309 -3.69 23.56 -20.09
N ILE A 310 -3.15 24.77 -20.08
CA ILE A 310 -3.79 25.94 -19.45
C ILE A 310 -5.17 26.22 -20.06
N SER A 311 -5.33 26.07 -21.38
CA SER A 311 -6.61 26.29 -22.05
C SER A 311 -7.68 25.31 -21.57
N LEU A 312 -7.32 24.04 -21.41
CA LEU A 312 -8.22 23.02 -20.87
C LEU A 312 -8.55 23.31 -19.40
N LEU A 313 -7.56 23.63 -18.57
CA LEU A 313 -7.78 23.95 -17.16
C LEU A 313 -8.67 25.19 -16.97
N ARG A 314 -8.59 26.18 -17.86
CA ARG A 314 -9.49 27.37 -17.84
C ARG A 314 -10.95 27.00 -18.10
N LEU A 315 -11.24 25.95 -18.87
CA LEU A 315 -12.61 25.44 -19.02
C LEU A 315 -13.12 24.88 -17.69
N TRP A 316 -12.25 24.27 -16.88
CA TRP A 316 -12.58 23.74 -15.57
C TRP A 316 -12.59 24.80 -14.45
N SER A 317 -11.96 25.97 -14.64
CA SER A 317 -11.89 27.01 -13.60
C SER A 317 -13.24 27.64 -13.26
N VAL A 318 -14.23 27.52 -14.15
CA VAL A 318 -15.61 27.98 -13.91
C VAL A 318 -16.50 26.91 -13.28
N HIS A 319 -15.98 25.69 -13.07
CA HIS A 319 -16.76 24.61 -12.47
C HIS A 319 -17.02 24.88 -10.97
N PRO A 320 -18.28 24.82 -10.48
CA PRO A 320 -18.61 25.17 -9.10
C PRO A 320 -17.81 24.41 -8.04
N SER A 321 -17.61 23.11 -8.25
CA SER A 321 -16.94 22.23 -7.28
C SER A 321 -15.42 22.14 -7.44
N TYR A 322 -14.89 22.44 -8.63
CA TYR A 322 -13.50 22.12 -9.01
C TYR A 322 -12.70 23.32 -9.50
N GLY A 323 -13.34 24.48 -9.68
CA GLY A 323 -12.70 25.66 -10.23
C GLY A 323 -11.46 26.09 -9.44
N HIS A 324 -11.51 25.98 -8.10
CA HIS A 324 -10.38 26.27 -7.24
C HIS A 324 -9.16 25.35 -7.51
N VAL A 325 -9.38 24.05 -7.75
CA VAL A 325 -8.31 23.10 -8.10
C VAL A 325 -7.71 23.43 -9.46
N ALA A 326 -8.56 23.75 -10.44
CA ALA A 326 -8.11 24.14 -11.78
C ALA A 326 -7.29 25.44 -11.75
N VAL A 327 -7.69 26.44 -10.97
CA VAL A 327 -6.92 27.69 -10.78
C VAL A 327 -5.56 27.41 -10.12
N GLN A 328 -5.52 26.54 -9.10
CA GLN A 328 -4.25 26.13 -8.48
C GLN A 328 -3.34 25.40 -9.48
N ALA A 329 -3.90 24.54 -10.33
CA ALA A 329 -3.16 23.84 -11.38
C ALA A 329 -2.59 24.81 -12.42
N ILE A 330 -3.38 25.80 -12.88
CA ILE A 330 -2.92 26.85 -13.79
C ILE A 330 -1.74 27.61 -13.18
N LYS A 331 -1.89 28.05 -11.93
CA LYS A 331 -0.83 28.76 -11.21
C LYS A 331 0.48 27.97 -11.19
N LYS A 332 0.42 26.67 -10.88
CA LYS A 332 1.61 25.80 -10.89
C LYS A 332 2.29 25.74 -12.26
N LEU A 333 1.51 25.67 -13.34
CA LEU A 333 2.06 25.63 -14.70
C LEU A 333 2.66 26.97 -15.15
N GLU A 334 2.06 28.09 -14.73
CA GLU A 334 2.58 29.44 -15.01
C GLU A 334 3.87 29.75 -14.24
N GLU A 335 3.99 29.24 -13.02
CA GLU A 335 5.18 29.41 -12.15
C GLU A 335 6.29 28.39 -12.44
N ALA A 336 6.00 27.30 -13.16
CA ALA A 336 6.99 26.29 -13.51
C ALA A 336 8.05 26.88 -14.46
N PRO A 337 9.36 26.64 -14.22
CA PRO A 337 10.39 26.97 -15.20
C PRO A 337 10.04 26.30 -16.53
N GLN A 338 10.01 27.07 -17.63
CA GLN A 338 9.80 26.50 -18.96
C GLN A 338 10.79 25.35 -19.15
N ARG A 339 10.30 24.11 -19.22
CA ARG A 339 11.13 22.95 -19.60
C ARG A 339 11.58 23.23 -21.04
N GLN A 340 12.76 23.84 -21.18
CA GLN A 340 13.35 24.14 -22.47
C GLN A 340 13.51 22.84 -23.25
N ALA A 341 13.09 22.88 -24.50
CA ALA A 341 13.22 21.82 -25.47
C ALA A 341 14.67 21.31 -25.52
N ALA A 342 14.94 20.16 -24.91
CA ALA A 342 16.11 19.34 -25.20
C ALA A 342 15.80 18.47 -26.42
N SER A 343 15.61 19.14 -27.56
CA SER A 343 15.74 18.56 -28.89
C SER A 343 16.70 19.47 -29.65
N GLY A 344 17.99 19.21 -29.46
CA GLY A 344 19.06 20.03 -30.02
C GLY A 344 20.43 19.40 -29.81
N ILE A 345 20.81 18.58 -30.80
CA ILE A 345 22.12 17.97 -31.10
C ILE A 345 22.39 16.62 -30.45
#